data_AF-A0A957XFE3-F1
#
_entry.id   AF-A0A957XFE3-F1
#
_cell.length_a   1.000
_cell.length_b   1.000
_cell.length_c   1.000
_cell.angle_alpha   90.00
_cell.angle_beta   90.00
_cell.angle_gamma   90.00
#
_symmetry.space_group_name_H-M   'P 1'
#
loop_
_entity.id
_entity.type
_entity.pdbx_description
1 polymer ?
#
loop_
_entity_poly.entity_id
_entity_poly.type
_entity_poly.pdbx_seq_one_letter_code
_entity_poly.pdbx_strand_id
1 'polypeptide(L)'
;MKRLIFPMLWFLSLYLTACGGAAVAPVPEPTLTEIAVSTLPPPTATDTAVPSSSTATSSTATPDLAEAAPTEAIASEPTALPTDTPTLEPTATPTPEPDWLNNAGRTAENLMYLGNPNASVTLVDFSDFM
;
A
#
# COMPACT_ATOMS: atom_id res chain seq x y z
N MET A 1 9.72 60.02 39.21
CA MET A 1 10.03 58.73 38.55
C MET A 1 10.23 57.54 39.51
N LYS A 2 10.39 57.72 40.83
CA LYS A 2 10.61 56.59 41.78
C LYS A 2 9.34 55.89 42.31
N ARG A 3 8.14 56.41 42.02
CA ARG A 3 6.87 55.86 42.56
C ARG A 3 6.24 54.73 41.72
N LEU A 4 6.76 54.46 40.52
CA LEU A 4 6.25 53.42 39.61
C LEU A 4 7.01 52.09 39.69
N ILE A 5 8.18 52.07 40.34
CA ILE A 5 9.04 50.87 40.42
C ILE A 5 8.48 49.84 41.41
N PHE A 6 7.87 50.31 42.50
CA PHE A 6 7.35 49.45 43.55
C PHE A 6 6.17 48.56 43.12
N PRO A 7 5.13 49.05 42.41
CA PRO A 7 4.05 48.17 41.96
C PRO A 7 4.52 47.17 40.90
N MET A 8 5.46 47.55 40.03
CA MET A 8 5.96 46.68 38.96
C MET A 8 6.73 45.46 39.51
N LEU A 9 7.56 45.66 40.54
CA LEU A 9 8.28 44.55 41.21
C LEU A 9 7.33 43.59 41.94
N TRP A 10 6.24 44.11 42.49
CA TRP A 10 5.23 43.30 43.15
C TRP A 10 4.47 42.39 42.16
N PHE A 11 4.06 42.93 41.01
CA PHE A 11 3.43 42.13 39.95
C PHE A 11 4.38 41.10 39.35
N LEU A 12 5.66 41.44 39.17
CA LEU A 12 6.67 40.51 38.64
C LEU A 12 6.88 39.30 39.57
N SER A 13 6.89 39.52 40.88
CA SER A 13 7.05 38.43 41.87
C SER A 13 5.84 37.49 41.88
N LEU A 14 4.63 38.03 41.73
CA LEU A 14 3.40 37.23 41.57
C LEU A 14 3.43 36.37 40.30
N TYR A 15 3.94 36.92 39.18
CA TYR A 15 4.01 36.21 37.91
C TYR A 15 5.03 35.05 37.95
N LEU A 16 6.19 35.24 38.57
CA LEU A 16 7.21 34.20 38.72
C LEU A 16 6.75 33.03 39.60
N THR A 17 5.94 33.30 40.62
CA THR A 17 5.44 32.26 41.54
C THR A 17 4.37 31.37 40.89
N ALA A 18 3.61 31.90 39.93
CA ALA A 18 2.56 31.15 39.24
C ALA A 18 3.07 30.17 38.16
N CYS A 19 4.34 30.27 37.74
CA CYS A 19 4.90 29.48 36.63
C CYS A 19 5.77 28.29 37.10
N GLY A 20 6.04 28.16 38.40
CA GLY A 20 7.07 27.24 38.92
C GLY A 20 6.60 25.84 39.39
N GLY A 21 5.32 25.50 39.24
CA GLY A 21 4.71 24.37 39.97
C GLY A 21 4.24 23.19 39.13
N ALA A 22 4.97 22.76 38.09
CA ALA A 22 4.65 21.48 37.45
C ALA A 22 5.30 20.34 38.27
N ALA A 23 4.51 19.72 39.14
CA ALA A 23 4.91 18.53 39.88
C ALA A 23 5.32 17.43 38.88
N VAL A 24 6.59 17.05 38.89
CA VAL A 24 7.10 15.92 38.11
C VAL A 24 6.48 14.66 38.69
N ALA A 25 5.56 14.04 37.95
CA ALA A 25 5.00 12.76 38.31
C ALA A 25 6.10 11.69 38.31
N PRO A 26 6.08 10.72 39.24
CA PRO A 26 7.03 9.61 39.25
C PRO A 26 6.89 8.80 37.96
N VAL A 27 7.98 8.71 37.20
CA VAL A 27 8.06 7.91 35.98
C VAL A 27 8.01 6.42 36.39
N PRO A 28 7.03 5.64 35.92
CA PRO A 28 6.98 4.21 36.22
C PRO A 28 8.20 3.51 35.57
N GLU A 29 8.89 2.68 36.35
CA GLU A 29 9.99 1.84 35.87
C GLU A 29 9.49 0.88 34.78
N PRO A 30 10.22 0.72 33.66
CA PRO A 30 9.81 -0.21 32.62
C PRO A 30 10.04 -1.65 33.07
N THR A 31 8.95 -2.38 33.30
CA THR A 31 8.97 -3.84 33.47
C THR A 31 9.43 -4.48 32.15
N LEU A 32 10.63 -5.06 32.15
CA LEU A 32 11.16 -5.81 31.01
C LEU A 32 10.30 -7.06 30.79
N THR A 33 9.36 -6.97 29.84
CA THR A 33 8.60 -8.11 29.37
C THR A 33 9.45 -8.85 28.36
N GLU A 34 9.87 -10.05 28.71
CA GLU A 34 10.67 -10.95 27.89
C GLU A 34 9.95 -11.21 26.55
N ILE A 35 10.51 -10.72 25.45
CA ILE A 35 9.96 -10.90 24.10
C ILE A 35 10.21 -12.34 23.70
N ALA A 36 9.16 -13.16 23.68
CA ALA A 36 9.22 -14.51 23.17
C ALA A 36 9.57 -14.49 21.67
N VAL A 37 10.74 -15.03 21.34
CA VAL A 37 11.21 -15.22 19.96
C VAL A 37 10.30 -16.23 19.26
N SER A 38 9.48 -15.74 18.33
CA SER A 38 8.63 -16.56 17.48
C SER A 38 9.45 -17.14 16.32
N THR A 39 9.84 -18.41 16.44
CA THR A 39 10.50 -19.16 15.37
C THR A 39 9.45 -19.61 14.35
N LEU A 40 9.28 -18.85 13.27
CA LEU A 40 8.49 -19.29 12.12
C LEU A 40 9.21 -20.44 11.37
N PRO A 41 8.47 -21.45 10.86
CA PRO A 41 9.04 -22.53 10.06
C PRO A 41 9.55 -22.02 8.69
N PRO A 42 10.51 -22.71 8.06
CA PRO A 42 11.07 -22.31 6.77
C PRO A 42 10.01 -22.34 5.65
N PRO A 43 10.10 -21.45 4.64
CA PRO A 43 9.15 -21.42 3.55
C PRO A 43 9.26 -22.71 2.70
N THR A 44 8.11 -23.32 2.44
CA THR A 44 7.99 -24.45 1.51
C THR A 44 8.01 -23.91 0.08
N ALA A 45 9.03 -24.26 -0.70
CA ALA A 45 9.10 -23.92 -2.11
C ALA A 45 8.08 -24.76 -2.91
N THR A 46 7.08 -24.10 -3.49
CA THR A 46 6.13 -24.72 -4.41
C THR A 46 6.67 -24.58 -5.83
N ASP A 47 7.26 -25.66 -6.36
CA ASP A 47 7.67 -25.75 -7.76
C ASP A 47 6.44 -25.69 -8.67
N THR A 48 6.34 -24.64 -9.48
CA THR A 48 5.28 -24.50 -10.49
C THR A 48 5.83 -24.99 -11.82
N ALA A 49 5.47 -26.22 -12.20
CA ALA A 49 5.80 -26.78 -13.50
C ALA A 49 5.05 -26.04 -14.63
N VAL A 50 5.79 -25.47 -15.58
CA VAL A 50 5.24 -24.88 -16.80
C VAL A 50 5.08 -25.99 -17.86
N PRO A 51 3.89 -26.24 -18.41
CA PRO A 51 3.74 -27.20 -19.51
C PRO A 51 4.27 -26.61 -20.83
N SER A 52 5.23 -27.29 -21.45
CA SER A 52 5.62 -27.07 -22.85
C SER A 52 4.53 -27.59 -23.78
N SER A 53 4.01 -26.75 -24.68
CA SER A 53 3.21 -27.20 -25.83
C SER A 53 4.04 -27.14 -27.12
N SER A 54 4.26 -28.32 -27.69
CA SER A 54 4.86 -28.52 -29.00
C SER A 54 3.85 -28.23 -30.12
N THR A 55 4.37 -27.58 -31.17
CA THR A 55 4.22 -27.86 -32.61
C THR A 55 2.94 -28.54 -33.11
N ALA A 56 2.25 -27.88 -34.06
CA ALA A 56 1.54 -28.58 -35.12
C ALA A 56 1.64 -27.81 -36.45
N THR A 57 2.26 -28.48 -37.42
CA THR A 57 2.44 -28.14 -38.83
C THR A 57 1.19 -28.43 -39.68
N SER A 58 1.01 -27.58 -40.70
CA SER A 58 0.56 -27.88 -42.09
C SER A 58 -0.60 -28.84 -42.33
N SER A 59 -1.62 -28.37 -43.07
CA SER A 59 -2.18 -29.14 -44.19
C SER A 59 -2.89 -28.26 -45.20
N THR A 60 -2.31 -28.21 -46.40
CA THR A 60 -2.93 -27.84 -47.67
C THR A 60 -3.82 -28.99 -48.13
N ALA A 61 -5.06 -28.68 -48.57
CA ALA A 61 -5.79 -29.53 -49.51
C ALA A 61 -6.81 -28.68 -50.31
N THR A 62 -6.66 -28.72 -51.63
CA THR A 62 -7.64 -28.31 -52.64
C THR A 62 -8.09 -29.58 -53.35
N PRO A 63 -9.41 -29.81 -53.47
CA PRO A 63 -10.05 -30.14 -54.76
C PRO A 63 -11.47 -29.51 -54.80
N ASP A 64 -12.30 -29.56 -55.84
CA ASP A 64 -12.32 -29.79 -57.29
C ASP A 64 -13.81 -29.51 -57.68
N LEU A 65 -14.07 -29.16 -58.93
CA LEU A 65 -15.36 -28.73 -59.49
C LEU A 65 -16.50 -29.74 -59.32
N ALA A 66 -17.73 -29.24 -59.11
CA ALA A 66 -18.94 -29.80 -59.73
C ALA A 66 -20.07 -28.76 -59.84
N GLU A 67 -20.69 -28.74 -61.01
CA GLU A 67 -21.73 -27.85 -61.52
C GLU A 67 -23.14 -28.43 -61.30
N ALA A 68 -24.11 -27.61 -60.85
CA ALA A 68 -25.56 -27.82 -61.11
C ALA A 68 -26.45 -26.61 -60.71
N ALA A 69 -27.16 -26.09 -61.72
CA ALA A 69 -28.50 -25.46 -61.75
C ALA A 69 -28.80 -24.12 -61.02
N PRO A 70 -29.51 -23.17 -61.68
CA PRO A 70 -30.04 -21.96 -61.04
C PRO A 70 -31.42 -22.25 -60.44
N THR A 71 -31.58 -22.05 -59.12
CA THR A 71 -32.89 -22.09 -58.46
C THR A 71 -33.15 -20.75 -57.77
N GLU A 72 -34.14 -20.07 -58.34
CA GLU A 72 -35.08 -19.05 -57.86
C GLU A 72 -34.72 -18.09 -56.72
N ALA A 73 -35.05 -16.84 -57.01
CA ALA A 73 -34.95 -15.66 -56.17
C ALA A 73 -35.83 -15.76 -54.91
N ILE A 74 -35.23 -15.42 -53.77
CA ILE A 74 -35.94 -14.71 -52.70
C ILE A 74 -35.03 -13.56 -52.28
N ALA A 75 -35.39 -12.34 -52.71
CA ALA A 75 -34.82 -11.12 -52.18
C ALA A 75 -35.19 -11.03 -50.70
N SER A 76 -34.28 -11.53 -49.86
CA SER A 76 -34.38 -11.40 -48.42
C SER A 76 -33.93 -9.98 -48.09
N GLU A 77 -34.84 -9.13 -47.61
CA GLU A 77 -34.47 -7.81 -47.12
C GLU A 77 -33.41 -7.97 -46.02
N PRO A 78 -32.33 -7.16 -46.02
CA PRO A 78 -31.35 -7.22 -44.96
C PRO A 78 -32.00 -6.74 -43.67
N THR A 79 -32.40 -7.67 -42.82
CA THR A 79 -32.72 -7.38 -41.42
C THR A 79 -31.40 -6.98 -40.76
N ALA A 80 -31.11 -5.68 -40.75
CA ALA A 80 -29.99 -5.13 -40.03
C ALA A 80 -30.17 -5.47 -38.55
N LEU A 81 -29.41 -6.45 -38.05
CA LEU A 81 -29.34 -6.75 -36.64
C LEU A 81 -28.80 -5.49 -35.92
N PRO A 82 -29.38 -5.08 -34.78
CA PRO A 82 -28.77 -4.03 -33.98
C PRO A 82 -27.33 -4.45 -33.64
N THR A 83 -26.38 -3.64 -34.10
CA THR A 83 -24.99 -3.80 -33.68
C THR A 83 -24.91 -3.29 -32.26
N ASP A 84 -24.86 -4.22 -31.29
CA ASP A 84 -24.56 -3.87 -29.91
C ASP A 84 -23.21 -3.15 -29.89
N THR A 85 -23.24 -1.86 -29.56
CA THR A 85 -22.03 -1.10 -29.38
C THR A 85 -21.39 -1.56 -28.07
N PRO A 86 -20.11 -1.98 -28.06
CA PRO A 86 -19.48 -2.43 -26.84
C PRO A 86 -19.50 -1.29 -25.82
N THR A 87 -20.21 -1.50 -24.72
CA THR A 87 -20.17 -0.58 -23.59
C THR A 87 -18.79 -0.72 -22.97
N LEU A 88 -17.96 0.33 -23.09
CA LEU A 88 -16.66 0.35 -22.45
C LEU A 88 -16.87 0.41 -20.94
N GLU A 89 -16.39 -0.61 -20.23
CA GLU A 89 -16.34 -0.54 -18.78
C GLU A 89 -15.38 0.58 -18.35
N PRO A 90 -15.69 1.30 -17.27
CA PRO A 90 -14.81 2.33 -16.76
C PRO A 90 -13.49 1.67 -16.30
N THR A 91 -12.40 2.02 -16.98
CA THR A 91 -11.05 1.68 -16.53
C THR A 91 -10.76 2.42 -15.22
N ALA A 92 -10.67 1.68 -14.12
CA ALA A 92 -10.27 2.25 -12.85
C ALA A 92 -8.82 2.77 -12.94
N THR A 93 -8.62 4.03 -12.56
CA THR A 93 -7.27 4.57 -12.39
C THR A 93 -6.62 3.89 -11.19
N PRO A 94 -5.38 3.39 -11.30
CA PRO A 94 -4.69 2.80 -10.16
C PRO A 94 -4.53 3.85 -9.05
N THR A 95 -4.77 3.43 -7.81
CA THR A 95 -4.46 4.26 -6.64
C THR A 95 -2.95 4.31 -6.48
N PRO A 96 -2.34 5.49 -6.31
CA PRO A 96 -0.90 5.59 -6.11
C PRO A 96 -0.50 4.85 -4.83
N GLU A 97 0.55 4.04 -4.93
CA GLU A 97 1.13 3.37 -3.77
C GLU A 97 1.84 4.39 -2.86
N PRO A 98 1.76 4.25 -1.53
CA PRO A 98 2.52 5.10 -0.63
C PRO A 98 4.03 4.91 -0.79
N ASP A 99 4.79 6.00 -0.73
CA ASP A 99 6.25 5.95 -0.73
C ASP A 99 6.77 5.54 0.66
N TRP A 100 6.98 4.24 0.85
CA TRP A 100 7.50 3.70 2.10
C TRP A 100 8.98 3.94 2.31
N LEU A 101 9.76 4.20 1.24
CA LEU A 101 11.21 4.35 1.35
C LEU A 101 11.60 5.66 2.05
N ASN A 102 10.72 6.66 1.99
CA ASN A 102 10.88 7.96 2.61
C ASN A 102 9.96 8.17 3.83
N ASN A 103 9.25 7.14 4.28
CA ASN A 103 8.37 7.21 5.43
C ASN A 103 9.15 6.94 6.73
N ALA A 104 9.62 7.99 7.38
CA ALA A 104 10.32 7.91 8.66
C ALA A 104 9.48 8.47 9.81
N GLY A 105 9.60 7.88 11.00
CA GLY A 105 8.88 8.35 12.18
C GLY A 105 9.41 7.78 13.50
N ARG A 106 8.61 7.94 14.55
CA ARG A 106 8.87 7.35 15.88
C ARG A 106 7.70 6.51 16.36
N THR A 107 7.99 5.39 17.01
CA THR A 107 6.98 4.57 17.70
C THR A 107 6.59 5.19 19.05
N ALA A 108 5.60 4.61 19.73
CA ALA A 108 5.18 5.05 21.06
C ALA A 108 6.29 4.91 22.12
N GLU A 109 7.21 3.97 21.90
CA GLU A 109 8.40 3.72 22.73
C GLU A 109 9.58 4.61 22.34
N ASN A 110 9.36 5.61 21.48
CA ASN A 110 10.35 6.57 21.02
C ASN A 110 11.51 5.94 20.19
N LEU A 111 11.27 4.77 19.59
CA LEU A 111 12.18 4.15 18.61
C LEU A 111 11.98 4.78 17.24
N MET A 112 13.06 5.02 16.50
CA MET A 112 12.99 5.49 15.11
C MET A 112 12.59 4.33 14.19
N TYR A 113 11.74 4.58 13.20
CA TYR A 113 11.43 3.63 12.14
C TYR A 113 11.56 4.26 10.75
N LEU A 114 11.79 3.42 9.75
CA LEU A 114 11.73 3.73 8.32
C LEU A 114 10.90 2.64 7.62
N GLY A 115 9.89 3.02 6.84
CA GLY A 115 9.03 2.09 6.11
C GLY A 115 7.55 2.12 6.51
N ASN A 116 6.87 1.04 6.17
CA ASN A 116 5.45 0.83 6.52
C ASN A 116 5.32 0.39 7.99
N PRO A 117 4.66 1.17 8.86
CA PRO A 117 4.46 0.78 10.26
C PRO A 117 3.54 -0.43 10.44
N ASN A 118 2.77 -0.79 9.41
CA ASN A 118 1.89 -1.96 9.39
C ASN A 118 2.49 -3.14 8.60
N ALA A 119 3.81 -3.14 8.33
CA ALA A 119 4.47 -4.27 7.67
C ALA A 119 4.35 -5.54 8.54
N SER A 120 4.15 -6.69 7.88
CA SER A 120 4.10 -8.00 8.57
C SER A 120 5.45 -8.44 9.15
N VAL A 121 6.53 -7.83 8.66
CA VAL A 121 7.91 -8.09 9.09
C VAL A 121 8.56 -6.77 9.47
N THR A 122 9.23 -6.76 10.61
CA THR A 122 10.01 -5.61 11.10
C THR A 122 11.47 -6.01 11.24
N LEU A 123 12.36 -5.20 10.67
CA LEU A 123 13.80 -5.33 10.83
C LEU A 123 14.25 -4.38 11.94
N VAL A 124 14.92 -4.91 12.97
CA VAL A 124 15.49 -4.12 14.07
C VAL A 124 16.99 -4.04 13.87
N ASP A 125 17.50 -2.82 13.66
CA ASP A 125 18.93 -2.56 13.52
C ASP A 125 19.51 -1.99 14.83
N PHE A 126 20.55 -2.63 15.34
CA PHE A 126 21.28 -2.20 16.53
C PHE A 126 22.63 -1.62 16.08
N SER A 127 22.59 -0.37 15.63
CA SER A 127 23.80 0.36 15.24
C SER A 127 24.37 1.14 16.42
N ASP A 128 25.63 0.85 16.77
CA ASP A 128 26.42 1.59 17.76
C ASP A 128 27.23 2.68 17.05
N PHE A 129 26.66 3.87 16.88
CA PHE A 129 27.31 5.00 16.19
C PHE A 129 28.27 5.80 17.11
N MET A 130 29.11 5.11 17.88
CA MET A 130 30.16 5.72 18.72
C MET A 130 31.46 5.99 17.96
#